data_AF-A0A7X6WKC5-F1
#
_entry.id   AF-A0A7X6WKC5-F1
#
_cell.length_a   1.000
_cell.length_b   1.000
_cell.length_c   1.000
_cell.angle_alpha   90.00
_cell.angle_beta   90.00
_cell.angle_gamma   90.00
#
_symmetry.space_group_name_H-M   'P 1'
#
loop_
_entity.id
_entity.type
_entity.pdbx_description
1 polymer ?
#
loop_
_entity_poly.entity_id
_entity_poly.type
_entity_poly.pdbx_seq_one_letter_code
_entity_poly.pdbx_strand_id
1 'polypeptide(L)' 'MVIDFSDDGIGIPVHLVDNIFKPFVRVDDSRNSKTGGSGLGLSIAKKFAEA' A
#
# COMPACT_ATOMS: atom_id res chain seq x y z
N MET A 1 16.23 -14.62 -3.63
CA MET A 1 16.16 -13.66 -4.75
C MET A 1 15.58 -12.37 -4.20
N VAL A 2 16.13 -11.21 -4.54
CA VAL A 2 15.63 -9.91 -4.09
C VAL A 2 15.07 -9.18 -5.30
N ILE A 3 13.91 -8.53 -5.14
CA ILE A 3 13.29 -7.70 -6.16
C ILE A 3 13.08 -6.32 -5.53
N ASP A 4 13.65 -5.29 -6.16
CA ASP A 4 13.53 -3.91 -5.72
C ASP A 4 12.58 -3.13 -6.64
N PHE A 5 11.77 -2.26 -6.04
CA PHE A 5 10.82 -1.39 -6.72
C PHE A 5 11.09 0.07 -6.32
N SER A 6 11.01 0.98 -7.28
CA SER A 6 11.10 2.43 -7.07
C SER A 6 9.94 3.13 -7.77
N ASP A 7 9.43 4.20 -7.15
CA ASP A 7 8.36 5.03 -7.68
C ASP A 7 8.75 6.52 -7.55
N ASP A 8 8.42 7.32 -8.55
CA ASP A 8 8.70 8.77 -8.59
C ASP A 8 7.50 9.61 -8.07
N GLY A 9 6.51 8.97 -7.44
CA GLY A 9 5.32 9.61 -6.91
C GLY A 9 5.56 10.36 -5.60
N ILE A 10 4.47 10.83 -5.01
CA ILE A 10 4.48 11.63 -3.77
C ILE A 10 5.05 10.89 -2.54
N GLY A 11 5.25 9.57 -2.64
CA GLY A 11 5.72 8.73 -1.55
C GLY A 11 4.65 8.43 -0.51
N ILE A 12 5.09 7.86 0.61
CA ILE A 12 4.23 7.42 1.72
C ILE A 12 4.59 8.23 2.96
N PRO A 13 3.61 8.82 3.68
CA PRO A 13 3.84 9.48 4.95
C PRO A 13 4.49 8.53 5.96
N VAL A 14 5.51 9.02 6.69
CA VAL A 14 6.32 8.20 7.61
C VAL A 14 5.46 7.44 8.63
N HIS A 15 4.40 8.06 9.15
CA HIS A 15 3.48 7.45 10.13
C HIS A 15 2.63 6.30 9.57
N LEU A 16 2.56 6.14 8.25
CA LEU A 16 1.83 5.05 7.59
C LEU A 16 2.75 3.92 7.14
N VAL A 17 4.07 4.11 7.07
CA VAL A 17 5.02 3.11 6.55
C VAL A 17 4.86 1.75 7.24
N ASP A 18 4.75 1.73 8.56
CA ASP A 18 4.57 0.47 9.33
C ASP A 18 3.18 -0.16 9.13
N ASN A 19 2.22 0.62 8.64
CA ASN A 19 0.82 0.26 8.52
C ASN A 19 0.36 -0.01 7.08
N ILE A 20 1.15 0.31 6.05
CA ILE A 20 0.72 0.21 4.64
C ILE A 20 0.35 -1.22 4.20
N PHE A 21 0.88 -2.22 4.90
CA PHE A 21 0.57 -3.63 4.63
C PHE A 21 -0.64 -4.14 5.43
N LYS A 22 -1.23 -3.32 6.31
CA LYS A 22 -2.47 -3.70 7.01
C LYS A 22 -3.66 -3.62 6.05
N PRO A 23 -4.62 -4.55 6.14
CA PRO A 23 -5.83 -4.51 5.32
C PRO A 23 -6.58 -3.18 5.50
N PHE A 24 -7.12 -2.67 4.40
CA PHE A 24 -7.94 -1.44 4.35
C PHE A 24 -7.19 -0.14 4.67
N VAL A 25 -5.87 -0.17 4.88
CA VAL A 25 -5.07 1.04 5.00
C VAL A 25 -4.91 1.70 3.64
N ARG A 26 -5.14 3.01 3.60
CA ARG A 26 -4.99 3.86 2.42
C ARG A 26 -4.12 5.05 2.77
N VAL A 27 -3.22 5.40 1.87
CA VAL A 27 -2.34 6.56 1.97
C VAL A 27 -2.99 7.81 1.37
N ASP A 28 -3.96 7.61 0.48
CA ASP A 28 -4.73 8.66 -0.16
C ASP A 28 -6.03 8.92 0.62
N ASP A 29 -6.26 10.20 0.95
CA ASP A 29 -7.49 10.73 1.54
C ASP A 29 -8.61 10.94 0.50
N SER A 30 -8.38 10.57 -0.77
CA SER A 30 -9.33 10.76 -1.85
C SER A 30 -10.65 10.09 -1.49
N ARG A 31 -11.61 10.94 -1.09
CA ARG A 31 -12.97 10.58 -0.67
C ARG A 31 -13.78 9.96 -1.81
N ASN A 32 -13.17 9.73 -2.97
CA ASN A 32 -13.81 9.21 -4.16
C ASN A 32 -13.71 7.69 -4.19
N SER A 33 -14.71 7.02 -3.61
CA SER A 33 -14.84 5.55 -3.63
C SER A 33 -14.92 4.95 -5.04
N LYS A 34 -15.12 5.78 -6.07
CA LYS A 34 -15.10 5.36 -7.49
C LYS A 34 -13.69 5.13 -8.04
N THR A 35 -12.65 5.74 -7.45
CA THR A 35 -11.27 5.67 -7.95
C THR A 35 -10.28 5.14 -6.90
N GLY A 36 -10.63 5.22 -5.62
CA GLY A 36 -9.79 4.71 -4.54
C GLY A 36 -9.95 3.20 -4.36
N GLY A 37 -8.87 2.45 -4.58
CA GLY A 37 -8.81 1.01 -4.30
C GLY A 37 -9.19 0.66 -2.85
N SER A 38 -9.51 -0.61 -2.59
CA SER A 38 -9.97 -1.10 -1.28
C SER A 38 -8.91 -1.09 -0.18
N GLY A 39 -7.66 -0.70 -0.47
CA GLY A 39 -6.54 -0.80 0.47
C GLY A 39 -6.15 -2.26 0.79
N LEU A 40 -6.52 -3.22 -0.07
CA LEU A 40 -6.20 -4.63 0.12
C LEU A 40 -4.92 -5.07 -0.60
N GLY A 41 -4.50 -4.37 -1.66
CA GLY A 41 -3.42 -4.79 -2.56
C GLY A 41 -2.12 -5.15 -1.84
N LEU A 42 -1.56 -4.23 -1.05
CA LEU A 42 -0.30 -4.47 -0.32
C LEU A 42 -0.45 -5.59 0.72
N SER A 43 -1.60 -5.68 1.41
CA SER A 43 -1.83 -6.73 2.41
C SER A 43 -1.86 -8.13 1.79
N ILE A 44 -2.38 -8.26 0.57
CA ILE A 44 -2.39 -9.51 -0.19
C ILE A 44 -0.99 -9.82 -0.72
N ALA A 45 -0.30 -8.82 -1.29
CA ALA A 45 1.06 -8.98 -1.79
C ALA A 45 2.02 -9.46 -0.69
N LYS A 46 1.94 -8.88 0.52
CA LYS A 46 2.73 -9.33 1.67
C LYS A 46 2.48 -10.80 2.01
N LYS A 47 1.22 -11.22 2.07
CA LYS A 47 0.87 -12.62 2.35
C LYS A 47 1.46 -13.60 1.35
N PHE A 48 1.52 -13.23 0.07
CA PHE A 48 2.13 -14.10 -0.95
C PHE A 48 3.66 -14.03 -0.96
N ALA A 49 4.25 -12.89 -0.61
CA ALA A 49 5.71 -12.73 -0.56
C ALA A 49 6.34 -13.44 0.66
N GLU A 50 5.58 -13.60 1.74
CA GLU A 50 6.03 -14.27 2.99
C GLU A 50 5.64 -15.75 3.08
N ALA A 51 4.84 -16.27 2.13
CA ALA A 51 4.40 -17.67 2.09
C ALA A 51 5.47 -18.58 1.45
#